data_AF-A0A1M5V033-F1
#
_entry.id   AF-A0A1M5V033-F1
#
_cell.length_a   1.000
_cell.length_b   1.000
_cell.length_c   1.000
_cell.angle_alpha   90.00
_cell.angle_beta   90.00
_cell.angle_gamma   90.00
#
_symmetry.space_group_name_H-M   'P 1'
#
loop_
_entity.id
_entity.type
_entity.pdbx_description
1 polymer ?
#
loop_
_entity_poly.entity_id
_entity_poly.type
_entity_poly.pdbx_seq_one_letter_code
_entity_poly.pdbx_strand_id
1 'polypeptide(L)' 'MIKNSTDTALDYIMCTMNINKKKRVEIVEIKVNSYNINDDNTISVYVSIEERPFKSILFHEMIFKKIDRDWKLVEFGVSA' A
#
# COMPACT_ATOMS: atom_id res chain seq x y z
N MET A 1 -13.97 34.82 13.66
CA MET A 1 -14.01 33.36 13.84
C MET A 1 -12.61 32.81 13.63
N ILE A 2 -11.98 32.30 14.68
CA ILE A 2 -10.69 31.61 14.54
C ILE A 2 -11.03 30.23 13.97
N LYS A 3 -10.66 29.95 12.72
CA LYS A 3 -10.73 28.58 12.19
C LYS A 3 -9.74 27.75 13.00
N ASN A 4 -10.23 26.77 13.76
CA ASN A 4 -9.35 25.85 14.47
C ASN A 4 -8.53 25.05 13.44
N SER A 5 -7.29 24.74 13.80
CA SER A 5 -6.36 23.97 12.96
C SER A 5 -6.94 22.62 12.55
N THR A 6 -7.76 22.01 13.42
CA THR A 6 -8.48 20.76 13.17
C THR A 6 -9.48 20.87 12.02
N ASP A 7 -10.30 21.93 11.99
CA ASP A 7 -11.30 22.13 10.94
C ASP A 7 -10.65 22.38 9.58
N THR A 8 -9.52 23.08 9.59
CA THR A 8 -8.74 23.37 8.38
C THR A 8 -8.08 22.12 7.80
N ALA A 9 -7.58 21.22 8.68
CA ALA A 9 -7.05 19.92 8.26
C ALA A 9 -8.14 19.01 7.67
N LEU A 10 -9.34 19.03 8.27
CA LEU A 10 -10.48 18.23 7.83
C LEU A 10 -11.00 18.71 6.46
N ASP A 11 -11.11 20.02 6.27
CA ASP A 11 -11.43 20.65 4.97
C ASP A 11 -10.42 20.24 3.89
N TYR A 12 -9.12 20.25 4.21
CA TYR A 12 -8.05 19.85 3.29
C TYR A 12 -8.14 18.36 2.90
N ILE A 13 -8.38 17.47 3.86
CA ILE A 13 -8.55 16.03 3.60
C ILE A 13 -9.76 15.82 2.68
N MET A 14 -10.90 16.43 3.00
CA MET A 14 -12.13 16.28 2.22
C MET A 14 -11.97 16.82 0.79
N CYS A 15 -11.31 17.98 0.62
CA CYS A 15 -10.95 18.51 -0.70
C CYS A 15 -10.05 17.55 -1.48
N THR A 16 -9.00 17.02 -0.83
CA THR A 16 -8.05 16.10 -1.46
C THR A 16 -8.74 14.80 -1.90
N MET A 17 -9.60 14.23 -1.05
CA MET A 17 -10.40 13.06 -1.39
C MET A 17 -11.35 13.34 -2.56
N ASN A 18 -12.04 14.49 -2.57
CA ASN A 18 -12.94 14.85 -3.68
C ASN A 18 -12.18 15.08 -4.99
N ILE A 19 -11.01 15.71 -4.97
CA ILE A 19 -10.16 15.92 -6.16
C ILE A 19 -9.68 14.56 -6.70
N ASN A 20 -9.38 13.62 -5.82
CA ASN A 20 -8.83 12.31 -6.20
C ASN A 20 -9.89 11.25 -6.48
N LYS A 21 -11.20 11.48 -6.20
CA LYS A 21 -12.30 10.53 -6.43
C LYS A 21 -12.39 9.97 -7.86
N LYS A 22 -11.91 10.71 -8.86
CA LYS A 22 -11.95 10.29 -10.27
C LYS A 22 -10.59 9.86 -10.83
N LYS A 23 -9.52 9.93 -10.03
CA LYS A 23 -8.20 9.50 -10.48
C LYS A 23 -8.14 7.97 -10.40
N ARG A 24 -7.97 7.34 -11.56
CA ARG A 24 -7.60 5.93 -11.60
C ARG A 24 -6.16 5.82 -11.11
N VAL A 25 -5.96 5.01 -10.08
CA VAL A 25 -4.61 4.60 -9.66
C VAL A 25 -4.21 3.44 -10.56
N GLU A 26 -3.15 3.63 -11.31
CA GLU A 26 -2.56 2.59 -12.14
C GLU A 26 -1.27 2.12 -11.49
N ILE A 27 -1.17 0.82 -11.23
CA ILE A 27 0.09 0.18 -10.85
C ILE A 27 0.95 0.12 -12.11
N VAL A 28 2.08 0.81 -12.07
CA VAL A 28 3.05 0.86 -13.17
C VAL A 28 4.00 -0.32 -13.10
N GLU A 29 4.57 -0.54 -11.91
CA GLU A 29 5.58 -1.55 -11.67
C GLU A 29 5.42 -2.10 -10.25
N ILE A 30 5.65 -3.40 -10.10
CA ILE A 30 5.84 -4.06 -8.80
C ILE A 30 7.21 -4.68 -8.81
N LYS A 31 8.08 -4.25 -7.90
CA LYS A 31 9.43 -4.76 -7.74
C LYS A 31 9.57 -5.50 -6.43
N VAL A 32 10.05 -6.75 -6.49
CA VAL A 32 10.45 -7.48 -5.29
C VAL A 32 11.80 -6.94 -4.83
N ASN A 33 11.83 -6.40 -3.61
CA ASN A 33 13.05 -5.85 -3.01
C ASN A 33 13.82 -6.95 -2.28
N SER A 34 13.12 -7.73 -1.46
CA SER A 34 13.67 -8.81 -0.66
C SER A 34 12.56 -9.77 -0.22
N TYR A 35 12.94 -10.91 0.35
CA TYR A 35 12.02 -11.84 0.97
C TYR A 35 12.65 -12.48 2.21
N ASN A 36 11.81 -12.94 3.13
CA ASN A 36 12.19 -13.71 4.30
C ASN A 36 11.35 -14.98 4.40
N ILE A 37 12.00 -16.12 4.64
CA ILE A 37 11.31 -17.38 4.89
C ILE A 37 11.11 -17.48 6.40
N ASN A 38 9.86 -17.35 6.85
CA ASN A 38 9.54 -17.38 8.28
C ASN A 38 9.47 -18.84 8.77
N ASP A 39 8.93 -19.73 7.94
CA ASP A 39 8.85 -21.19 8.16
C ASP A 39 8.62 -21.92 6.82
N ASP A 40 8.53 -23.25 6.85
CA ASP A 40 8.35 -24.12 5.66
C ASP A 40 7.12 -23.76 4.80
N ASN A 41 6.13 -23.10 5.40
CA ASN A 41 4.86 -22.76 4.77
C ASN A 41 4.56 -21.26 4.76
N THR A 42 5.47 -20.39 5.19
CA THR A 42 5.23 -18.95 5.31
C THR A 42 6.42 -18.13 4.80
N ILE A 43 6.17 -17.21 3.87
CA ILE A 43 7.18 -16.30 3.30
C ILE A 43 6.66 -14.86 3.39
N SER A 44 7.47 -13.96 3.93
CA SER A 44 7.28 -12.52 3.82
C SER A 44 8.02 -12.01 2.59
N VAL A 45 7.37 -11.22 1.75
CA VAL A 45 7.95 -10.60 0.54
C VAL A 45 7.81 -9.10 0.65
N TYR A 46 8.92 -8.38 0.58
CA TYR A 46 8.94 -6.93 0.63
C TYR A 46 8.99 -6.38 -0.80
N VAL A 47 8.01 -5.57 -1.17
CA VAL A 47 7.86 -5.03 -2.53
C VAL A 47 7.81 -3.51 -2.55
N SER A 48 8.23 -2.94 -3.67
CA SER A 48 7.98 -1.56 -4.04
C SER A 48 6.94 -1.51 -5.15
N ILE A 49 5.90 -0.71 -4.99
CA ILE A 49 4.83 -0.51 -5.98
C ILE A 49 4.90 0.93 -6.48
N GLU A 50 5.16 1.12 -7.77
CA GLU A 50 5.08 2.43 -8.40
C GLU A 50 3.65 2.69 -8.90
N GLU A 51 3.08 3.83 -8.53
CA GLU A 51 1.71 4.21 -8.87
C GLU A 51 1.63 5.53 -9.64
N ARG A 52 0.70 5.59 -10.60
CA ARG A 52 0.26 6.81 -11.30
C ARG A 52 -1.19 7.16 -10.94
N PRO A 53 -1.56 8.45 -10.94
CA PRO A 53 -0.78 9.62 -11.36
C PRO A 53 0.10 10.24 -10.27
N PHE A 54 0.14 9.67 -9.06
CA PHE A 54 0.78 10.30 -7.91
C PHE A 54 2.32 10.25 -7.91
N LYS A 55 2.95 9.51 -8.84
CA LYS A 55 4.41 9.30 -8.92
C LYS A 55 4.98 8.94 -7.55
N SER A 56 4.27 8.09 -6.83
CA SER A 56 4.63 7.57 -5.52
C SER A 56 5.15 6.15 -5.66
N ILE A 57 6.17 5.83 -4.86
CA ILE A 57 6.63 4.46 -4.64
C ILE A 57 6.15 4.06 -3.25
N LEU A 58 5.27 3.07 -3.17
CA LEU A 58 4.76 2.51 -1.93
C LEU A 58 5.56 1.26 -1.57
N PHE A 59 5.89 1.12 -0.29
CA PHE A 59 6.59 -0.05 0.23
C PHE A 59 5.64 -0.92 1.04
N HIS A 60 5.58 -2.20 0.70
CA HIS A 60 4.64 -3.14 1.29
C HIS A 60 5.31 -4.45 1.68
N GLU A 61 4.82 -5.05 2.76
CA GLU A 61 5.09 -6.44 3.11
C GLU A 61 3.89 -7.29 2.68
N MET A 62 4.18 -8.35 1.92
CA MET A 62 3.22 -9.35 1.49
C MET A 62 3.53 -10.68 2.17
N ILE A 63 2.62 -11.19 2.99
CA ILE A 63 2.80 -12.50 3.64
C ILE A 63 2.06 -13.55 2.83
N PHE A 64 2.81 -14.53 2.33
CA PHE A 64 2.30 -15.68 1.62
C PHE A 64 2.33 -16.91 2.52
N LYS A 65 1.24 -17.67 2.51
CA LYS A 65 1.18 -19.00 3.12
C LYS A 65 0.97 -20.08 2.07
N LYS A 66 1.65 -21.20 2.25
CA LYS A 66 1.46 -22.40 1.44
C LYS A 66 0.23 -23.15 1.94
N ILE A 67 -0.80 -23.20 1.10
CA ILE A 67 -2.03 -23.95 1.36
C ILE A 67 -2.11 -25.02 0.28
N ASP A 68 -2.11 -26.27 0.71
CA ASP A 68 -1.90 -27.46 -0.14
C ASP A 68 -0.58 -27.40 -0.93
N ARG A 69 -0.64 -26.93 -2.19
CA ARG A 69 0.52 -26.82 -3.10
C ARG A 69 0.72 -25.40 -3.64
N ASP A 70 -0.16 -24.47 -3.28
CA ASP A 70 -0.16 -23.10 -3.79
C ASP A 70 0.28 -22.11 -2.71
N TRP A 71 1.02 -21.08 -3.12
CA TRP A 71 1.24 -19.90 -2.30
C TRP A 71 0.06 -18.95 -2.45
N LYS A 72 -0.58 -18.60 -1.33
CA LYS A 72 -1.69 -17.64 -1.28
C LYS A 72 -1.26 -16.43 -0.45
N LEU A 73 -1.53 -15.23 -0.95
CA LEU A 73 -1.36 -14.00 -0.18
C LEU A 73 -2.41 -13.99 0.94
N VAL A 74 -1.95 -13.98 2.19
CA VAL A 74 -2.82 -13.98 3.37
C VAL A 74 -2.81 -12.64 4.10
N GLU A 75 -1.76 -11.84 3.92
CA GLU A 75 -1.64 -10.51 4.52
C GLU A 75 -0.93 -9.54 3.59
N PHE A 76 -1.42 -8.30 3.56
CA PHE A 76 -0.86 -7.19 2.80
C PHE A 76 -0.75 -5.98 3.72
N GLY A 77 0.46 -5.73 4.23
CA GLY A 77 0.77 -4.68 5.19
C GLY A 77 1.57 -3.53 4.57
N VAL A 78 1.55 -2.37 5.22
CA VAL A 78 2.48 -1.28 4.92
C VAL A 78 3.76 -1.55 5.72
N SER A 79 4.91 -1.63 5.04
CA SER A 79 6.19 -1.71 5.76
C SER A 79 6.50 -0.34 6.33
N ALA A 80 6.58 -0.24 7.66
CA ALA A 80 6.89 0.99 8.40
C ALA A 80 8.32 1.49 8.15
#